data_AF-A0A8H5W1J6-F1
#
_entry.id   AF-A0A8H5W1J6-F1
#
_cell.length_a   1.000
_cell.length_b   1.000
_cell.length_c   1.000
_cell.angle_alpha   90.00
_cell.angle_beta   90.00
_cell.angle_gamma   90.00
#
_symmetry.space_group_name_H-M   'P 1'
#
loop_
_entity.id
_entity.type
_entity.pdbx_description
1 polymer ?
#
loop_
_entity_poly.entity_id
_entity_poly.type
_entity_poly.pdbx_seq_one_letter_code
_entity_poly.pdbx_strand_id
1 'polypeptide(L)'
;MINHLWRPPRKEPGVKSRPLDKEDPENFQYYRKWGFTVYRTYYGSDSNQHWDALIDAMTRQTLLALGYHEDDDMFKNDKRQKRGLYSNKAKYLEDVNRLKKLFRLSTREDVSLLDGLDIHQIREVCVKELPEAKKNIEGANHCFALVADEAVLKDVARGVFVIKAVGYDWDEDRAGQGWVRMLTGDILSLWESLLLCDYICHDIYAEMHREVSGGDLDKDTWPGLSCIEPLGDCSEARTADPTGTARITQFRIDY
;
A
#
# COMPACT_ATOMS: atom_id res chain seq x y z
N MET A 1 10.85 -6.87 2.82
CA MET A 1 9.47 -7.11 2.35
C MET A 1 9.05 -8.57 2.51
N ILE A 2 9.38 -9.48 1.58
CA ILE A 2 8.82 -10.85 1.56
C ILE A 2 9.05 -11.68 2.84
N ASN A 3 10.20 -11.51 3.50
CA ASN A 3 10.50 -12.21 4.76
C ASN A 3 9.54 -11.83 5.89
N HIS A 4 8.97 -10.61 5.90
CA HIS A 4 8.02 -10.18 6.92
C HIS A 4 6.66 -10.88 6.76
N LEU A 5 6.35 -11.34 5.54
CA LEU A 5 5.11 -12.04 5.22
C LEU A 5 5.17 -13.53 5.57
N TRP A 6 6.35 -14.07 5.88
CA TRP A 6 6.55 -15.48 6.22
C TRP A 6 6.19 -15.75 7.69
N ARG A 7 5.10 -16.46 7.94
CA ARG A 7 4.57 -16.75 9.30
C ARG A 7 4.29 -18.25 9.49
N PRO A 8 5.32 -19.11 9.51
CA PRO A 8 5.14 -20.54 9.75
C PRO A 8 4.58 -20.80 11.16
N PRO A 9 3.86 -21.92 11.37
CA PRO A 9 3.35 -22.29 12.69
C PRO A 9 4.49 -22.39 13.71
N ARG A 10 4.23 -21.92 14.92
CA ARG A 10 5.18 -22.06 16.03
C ARG A 10 5.33 -23.54 16.37
N LYS A 11 6.57 -23.99 16.57
CA LYS A 11 6.84 -25.37 17.02
C LYS A 11 6.23 -25.56 18.40
N GLU A 12 5.47 -26.64 18.58
CA GLU A 12 4.99 -27.01 19.90
C GLU A 12 6.17 -27.32 20.83
N PRO A 13 6.14 -26.86 22.10
CA PRO A 13 7.20 -27.14 23.06
C PRO A 13 7.46 -28.65 23.17
N GLY A 14 8.70 -29.08 22.94
CA GLY A 14 9.12 -30.49 23.04
C GLY A 14 8.98 -31.33 21.76
N VAL A 15 8.34 -30.83 20.71
CA VAL A 15 8.20 -31.55 19.43
C VAL A 15 9.34 -31.19 18.48
N LYS A 16 10.16 -32.19 18.10
CA LYS A 16 11.16 -32.04 17.03
C LYS A 16 10.47 -31.98 15.67
N SER A 17 9.95 -30.81 15.30
CA SER A 17 9.49 -30.56 13.92
C SER A 17 10.66 -30.15 13.03
N ARG A 18 10.68 -30.68 11.79
CA ARG A 18 11.64 -30.27 10.76
C ARG A 18 11.51 -28.76 10.53
N PRO A 19 12.62 -28.01 10.39
CA PRO A 19 12.55 -26.63 9.94
C PRO A 19 11.78 -26.57 8.62
N LEU A 20 10.73 -25.75 8.55
CA LEU A 20 10.00 -25.53 7.30
C LEU A 20 10.88 -24.72 6.36
N ASP A 21 11.08 -25.23 5.14
CA ASP A 21 11.74 -24.47 4.09
C ASP A 21 10.74 -23.49 3.49
N LYS A 22 11.09 -22.21 3.51
CA LYS A 22 10.24 -21.14 2.98
C LYS A 22 10.18 -21.13 1.45
N GLU A 23 11.14 -21.78 0.79
CA GLU A 23 11.15 -21.89 -0.68
C GLU A 23 10.36 -23.10 -1.19
N ASP A 24 9.94 -23.99 -0.30
CA ASP A 24 9.10 -25.14 -0.69
C ASP A 24 7.67 -24.67 -1.03
N PRO A 25 7.17 -24.96 -2.25
CA PRO A 25 5.81 -24.61 -2.65
C PRO A 25 4.72 -25.10 -1.70
N GLU A 26 4.89 -26.24 -1.04
CA GLU A 26 3.92 -26.77 -0.07
C GLU A 26 3.75 -25.85 1.15
N ASN A 27 4.79 -25.07 1.45
CA ASN A 27 4.79 -24.16 2.59
C ASN A 27 4.33 -22.75 2.22
N PHE A 28 3.98 -22.48 0.94
CA PHE A 28 3.56 -21.14 0.52
C PHE A 28 2.29 -20.64 1.21
N GLN A 29 1.45 -21.55 1.74
CA GLN A 29 0.30 -21.24 2.58
C GLN A 29 0.66 -20.45 3.86
N TYR A 30 1.93 -20.46 4.29
CA TYR A 30 2.40 -19.71 5.45
C TYR A 30 2.82 -18.27 5.11
N TYR A 31 2.75 -17.88 3.84
CA TYR A 31 2.85 -16.48 3.46
C TYR A 31 1.51 -15.77 3.62
N ARG A 32 1.51 -14.64 4.33
CA ARG A 32 0.36 -13.76 4.45
C ARG A 32 0.18 -12.92 3.19
N LYS A 33 -1.08 -12.62 2.86
CA LYS A 33 -1.45 -11.58 1.89
C LYS A 33 -1.05 -10.22 2.46
N TRP A 34 -0.64 -9.30 1.60
CA TRP A 34 -0.25 -7.93 1.98
C TRP A 34 -0.97 -6.90 1.11
N GLY A 35 -1.00 -5.66 1.59
CA GLY A 35 -1.78 -4.55 1.03
C GLY A 35 -2.65 -3.94 2.12
N PHE A 36 -3.75 -3.29 1.74
CA PHE A 36 -4.54 -2.49 2.67
C PHE A 36 -6.04 -2.73 2.49
N THR A 37 -6.79 -2.40 3.53
CA THR A 37 -8.25 -2.25 3.41
C THR A 37 -8.54 -0.88 2.82
N VAL A 38 -9.43 -0.83 1.82
CA VAL A 38 -9.93 0.39 1.18
C VAL A 38 -11.38 0.59 1.58
N TYR A 39 -11.66 1.65 2.30
CA TYR A 39 -13.00 2.05 2.73
C TYR A 39 -13.59 3.06 1.75
N ARG A 40 -14.80 2.79 1.30
CA ARG A 40 -15.61 3.73 0.52
C ARG A 40 -16.58 4.45 1.44
N THR A 41 -16.52 5.78 1.48
CA THR A 41 -17.43 6.59 2.31
C THR A 41 -18.37 7.48 1.49
N TYR A 42 -18.34 7.38 0.16
CA TYR A 42 -19.26 8.13 -0.72
C TYR A 42 -19.97 7.23 -1.72
N TYR A 43 -21.30 7.39 -1.80
CA TYR A 43 -22.20 6.55 -2.59
C TYR A 43 -23.16 7.35 -3.50
N GLY A 44 -22.67 8.43 -4.13
CA GLY A 44 -23.42 9.19 -5.15
C GLY A 44 -23.73 8.39 -6.43
N SER A 45 -24.60 8.92 -7.30
CA SER A 45 -25.12 8.22 -8.49
C SER A 45 -24.05 7.65 -9.43
N ASP A 46 -22.95 8.38 -9.65
CA ASP A 46 -21.87 8.00 -10.58
C ASP A 46 -20.66 7.40 -9.85
N SER A 47 -20.73 7.30 -8.51
CA SER A 47 -19.58 6.93 -7.69
C SER A 47 -19.14 5.46 -7.85
N ASN A 48 -20.02 4.57 -8.34
CA ASN A 48 -19.67 3.17 -8.59
C ASN A 48 -18.59 3.02 -9.68
N GLN A 49 -18.74 3.73 -10.80
CA GLN A 49 -17.77 3.66 -11.89
C GLN A 49 -16.40 4.18 -11.46
N HIS A 50 -16.38 5.28 -10.71
CA HIS A 50 -15.12 5.87 -10.22
C HIS A 50 -14.48 5.04 -9.11
N TRP A 51 -15.29 4.36 -8.28
CA TRP A 51 -14.79 3.39 -7.32
C TRP A 51 -14.12 2.20 -8.02
N ASP A 52 -14.76 1.60 -9.02
CA ASP A 52 -14.18 0.47 -9.76
C ASP A 52 -12.88 0.88 -10.47
N ALA A 53 -12.86 2.07 -11.09
CA ALA A 53 -11.68 2.64 -11.72
C ALA A 53 -10.54 2.87 -10.72
N LEU A 54 -10.86 3.35 -9.51
CA LEU A 54 -9.88 3.56 -8.44
C LEU A 54 -9.25 2.23 -8.01
N ILE A 55 -10.05 1.20 -7.75
CA ILE A 55 -9.54 -0.11 -7.31
C ILE A 55 -8.70 -0.79 -8.40
N ASP A 56 -9.12 -0.72 -9.67
CA ASP A 56 -8.33 -1.23 -10.80
C ASP A 56 -7.01 -0.48 -10.95
N ALA A 57 -7.02 0.86 -10.88
CA ALA A 57 -5.83 1.69 -10.94
C ALA A 57 -4.84 1.30 -9.83
N MET A 58 -5.27 1.38 -8.56
CA MET A 58 -4.43 1.04 -7.41
C MET A 58 -3.81 -0.37 -7.54
N THR A 59 -4.60 -1.33 -8.03
CA THR A 59 -4.13 -2.70 -8.22
C THR A 59 -3.04 -2.79 -9.29
N ARG A 60 -3.30 -2.25 -10.49
CA ARG A 60 -2.33 -2.28 -11.60
C ARG A 60 -1.07 -1.49 -11.27
N GLN A 61 -1.24 -0.32 -10.67
CA GLN A 61 -0.11 0.55 -10.34
C GLN A 61 0.82 -0.10 -9.35
N THR A 62 0.28 -0.69 -8.29
CA THR A 62 1.09 -1.40 -7.31
C THR A 62 1.83 -2.59 -7.93
N LEU A 63 1.18 -3.35 -8.82
CA LEU A 63 1.81 -4.47 -9.51
C LEU A 63 2.91 -4.04 -10.50
N LEU A 64 2.72 -2.89 -11.17
CA LEU A 64 3.72 -2.29 -12.05
C LEU A 64 4.90 -1.71 -11.25
N ALA A 65 4.63 -1.02 -10.15
CA ALA A 65 5.65 -0.51 -9.24
C ALA A 65 6.51 -1.65 -8.67
N LEU A 66 5.93 -2.82 -8.36
CA LEU A 66 6.70 -4.02 -8.00
C LEU A 66 7.60 -4.52 -9.15
N GLY A 67 7.25 -4.24 -10.40
CA GLY A 67 8.09 -4.52 -11.56
C GLY A 67 9.37 -3.68 -11.60
N TYR A 68 9.41 -2.52 -10.94
CA TYR A 68 10.64 -1.73 -10.79
C TYR A 68 11.75 -2.53 -10.08
N HIS A 69 11.37 -3.39 -9.14
CA HIS A 69 12.30 -4.30 -8.46
C HIS A 69 12.80 -5.45 -9.35
N GLU A 70 12.36 -5.56 -10.60
CA GLU A 70 12.91 -6.54 -11.55
C GLU A 70 14.15 -6.00 -12.29
N ASP A 71 14.42 -4.70 -12.17
CA ASP A 71 15.57 -4.03 -12.78
C ASP A 71 16.92 -4.46 -12.15
N ASP A 72 17.94 -4.59 -12.99
CA ASP A 72 19.29 -4.99 -12.61
C ASP A 72 19.97 -4.02 -11.64
N ASP A 73 19.76 -2.72 -11.83
CA ASP A 73 20.34 -1.69 -10.98
C ASP A 73 19.64 -1.66 -9.62
N MET A 74 18.34 -1.93 -9.57
CA MET A 74 17.61 -2.11 -8.33
C MET A 74 18.09 -3.34 -7.56
N PHE A 75 18.24 -4.48 -8.24
CA PHE A 75 18.84 -5.68 -7.62
C PHE A 75 20.24 -5.39 -7.05
N LYS A 76 21.09 -4.65 -7.78
CA LYS A 76 22.43 -4.27 -7.30
C LYS A 76 22.35 -3.36 -6.08
N ASN A 77 21.45 -2.38 -6.07
CA ASN A 77 21.24 -1.47 -4.95
C ASN A 77 20.77 -2.25 -3.71
N ASP A 78 19.74 -3.08 -3.86
CA ASP A 78 19.20 -3.92 -2.79
C ASP A 78 20.25 -4.89 -2.24
N LYS A 79 21.05 -5.51 -3.11
CA LYS A 79 22.15 -6.38 -2.70
C LYS A 79 23.20 -5.64 -1.87
N ARG A 80 23.53 -4.39 -2.22
CA ARG A 80 24.46 -3.53 -1.48
C ARG A 80 23.88 -3.10 -0.14
N GLN A 81 22.64 -2.61 -0.12
CA GLN A 81 22.01 -2.04 1.07
C GLN A 81 21.59 -3.11 2.10
N LYS A 82 21.06 -4.25 1.64
CA LYS A 82 20.56 -5.33 2.52
C LYS A 82 21.66 -6.32 2.94
N ARG A 83 22.92 -5.87 2.99
CA ARG A 83 24.11 -6.63 3.43
C ARG A 83 24.18 -8.06 2.85
N GLY A 84 23.80 -8.24 1.58
CA GLY A 84 23.89 -9.53 0.90
C GLY A 84 22.74 -10.52 1.14
N LEU A 85 21.60 -10.11 1.74
CA LEU A 85 20.39 -10.95 1.82
C LEU A 85 19.95 -11.49 0.44
N TYR A 86 20.24 -10.72 -0.62
CA TYR A 86 20.00 -11.07 -2.01
C TYR A 86 21.32 -11.27 -2.76
N SER A 87 22.03 -12.36 -2.45
CA SER A 87 23.25 -12.74 -3.16
C SER A 87 22.96 -13.33 -4.56
N ASN A 88 21.77 -13.93 -4.73
CA ASN A 88 21.28 -14.59 -5.94
C ASN A 88 20.10 -13.82 -6.57
N LYS A 89 20.27 -13.38 -7.81
CA LYS A 89 19.25 -12.62 -8.57
C LYS A 89 17.98 -13.43 -8.86
N ALA A 90 18.11 -14.70 -9.22
CA ALA A 90 16.95 -15.55 -9.51
C ALA A 90 16.04 -15.67 -8.28
N LYS A 91 16.63 -15.84 -7.10
CA LYS A 91 15.89 -15.88 -5.83
C LYS A 91 15.23 -14.54 -5.50
N TYR A 92 15.91 -13.43 -5.77
CA TYR A 92 15.34 -12.09 -5.60
C TYR A 92 14.10 -11.88 -6.49
N LEU A 93 14.18 -12.26 -7.77
CA LEU A 93 13.06 -12.16 -8.70
C LEU A 93 11.91 -13.12 -8.33
N GLU A 94 12.21 -14.30 -7.79
CA GLU A 94 11.17 -15.19 -7.25
C GLU A 94 10.42 -14.52 -6.09
N ASP A 95 11.15 -13.87 -5.18
CA ASP A 95 10.58 -13.13 -4.06
C ASP A 95 9.73 -11.94 -4.54
N VAL A 96 10.16 -11.19 -5.57
CA VAL A 96 9.35 -10.13 -6.19
C VAL A 96 8.07 -10.69 -6.79
N ASN A 97 8.15 -11.82 -7.51
CA ASN A 97 6.98 -12.51 -8.04
C ASN A 97 6.04 -13.00 -6.94
N ARG A 98 6.59 -13.46 -5.82
CA ARG A 98 5.82 -13.87 -4.64
C ARG A 98 5.10 -12.67 -4.02
N LEU A 99 5.76 -11.52 -3.91
CA LEU A 99 5.12 -10.26 -3.48
C LEU A 99 3.96 -9.89 -4.39
N LYS A 100 4.14 -9.90 -5.72
CA LYS A 100 3.06 -9.64 -6.69
C LYS A 100 1.86 -10.57 -6.47
N LYS A 101 2.10 -11.88 -6.29
CA LYS A 101 1.04 -12.88 -6.06
C LYS A 101 0.29 -12.71 -4.74
N LEU A 102 0.95 -12.16 -3.71
CA LEU A 102 0.39 -11.98 -2.37
C LEU A 102 -0.32 -10.63 -2.19
N PHE A 103 -0.13 -9.68 -3.10
CA PHE A 103 -0.74 -8.36 -3.01
C PHE A 103 -2.27 -8.42 -3.13
N ARG A 104 -2.99 -7.80 -2.21
CA ARG A 104 -4.45 -7.71 -2.20
C ARG A 104 -4.90 -6.35 -1.65
N LEU A 105 -5.94 -5.80 -2.25
CA LEU A 105 -6.74 -4.74 -1.64
C LEU A 105 -8.03 -5.38 -1.12
N SER A 106 -8.38 -5.10 0.14
CA SER A 106 -9.65 -5.54 0.73
C SER A 106 -10.64 -4.38 0.68
N THR A 107 -11.73 -4.50 -0.06
CA THR A 107 -12.73 -3.43 -0.16
C THR A 107 -13.76 -3.51 0.97
N ARG A 108 -14.17 -2.36 1.51
CA ARG A 108 -15.28 -2.23 2.46
C ARG A 108 -16.27 -1.17 1.94
N GLU A 109 -17.47 -1.63 1.60
CA GLU A 109 -18.48 -0.85 0.83
C GLU A 109 -19.88 -0.87 1.48
N ASP A 110 -19.95 -0.93 2.81
CA ASP A 110 -21.21 -0.97 3.54
C ASP A 110 -21.87 0.41 3.63
N VAL A 111 -22.75 0.72 2.66
CA VAL A 111 -23.47 2.00 2.56
C VAL A 111 -24.14 2.40 3.89
N SER A 112 -24.74 1.42 4.58
CA SER A 112 -25.50 1.69 5.80
C SER A 112 -24.63 2.16 6.98
N LEU A 113 -23.35 1.79 6.95
CA LEU A 113 -22.37 2.09 7.99
C LEU A 113 -21.43 3.23 7.58
N LEU A 114 -21.09 3.35 6.30
CA LEU A 114 -19.95 4.14 5.83
C LEU A 114 -20.33 5.42 5.07
N ASP A 115 -21.56 5.55 4.58
CA ASP A 115 -21.94 6.70 3.77
C ASP A 115 -21.83 8.02 4.55
N GLY A 116 -21.10 8.97 3.99
CA GLY A 116 -20.88 10.30 4.55
C GLY A 116 -19.93 10.36 5.75
N LEU A 117 -19.25 9.27 6.11
CA LEU A 117 -18.29 9.30 7.21
C LEU A 117 -17.07 10.16 6.90
N ASP A 118 -16.71 11.02 7.84
CA ASP A 118 -15.46 11.77 7.82
C ASP A 118 -14.25 10.91 8.31
N ILE A 119 -13.06 11.50 8.29
CA ILE A 119 -11.81 10.81 8.65
C ILE A 119 -11.76 10.42 10.15
N HIS A 120 -12.38 11.19 11.04
CA HIS A 120 -12.42 10.83 12.47
C HIS A 120 -13.41 9.68 12.71
N GLN A 121 -14.55 9.68 12.02
CA GLN A 121 -15.54 8.62 12.13
C GLN A 121 -15.05 7.31 11.49
N ILE A 122 -14.40 7.37 10.32
CA ILE A 122 -13.85 6.16 9.68
C ILE A 122 -12.71 5.56 10.52
N ARG A 123 -11.93 6.40 11.22
CA ARG A 123 -10.91 5.95 12.17
C ARG A 123 -11.54 5.04 13.24
N GLU A 124 -12.66 5.45 13.83
CA GLU A 124 -13.33 4.62 14.85
C GLU A 124 -13.80 3.27 14.30
N VAL A 125 -14.29 3.24 13.05
CA VAL A 125 -14.67 2.01 12.37
C VAL A 125 -13.45 1.13 12.16
N CYS A 126 -12.33 1.68 11.67
CA CYS A 126 -11.08 0.94 11.46
C CYS A 126 -10.56 0.33 12.76
N VAL A 127 -10.61 1.05 13.88
CA VAL A 127 -10.21 0.54 15.21
C VAL A 127 -11.08 -0.65 15.62
N LYS A 128 -12.40 -0.57 15.41
CA LYS A 128 -13.34 -1.65 15.74
C LYS A 128 -13.12 -2.89 14.86
N GLU A 129 -12.86 -2.70 13.56
CA GLU A 129 -12.65 -3.78 12.59
C GLU A 129 -11.21 -4.35 12.61
N LEU A 130 -10.28 -3.69 13.30
CA LEU A 130 -8.85 -4.04 13.35
C LEU A 130 -8.57 -5.53 13.66
N PRO A 131 -9.21 -6.17 14.66
CA PRO A 131 -8.93 -7.57 14.98
C PRO A 131 -9.23 -8.52 13.83
N GLU A 132 -10.21 -8.19 12.99
CA GLU A 132 -10.56 -8.97 11.81
C GLU A 132 -9.66 -8.62 10.63
N ALA A 133 -9.37 -7.34 10.42
CA ALA A 133 -8.45 -6.88 9.38
C ALA A 133 -7.06 -7.53 9.51
N LYS A 134 -6.51 -7.63 10.74
CA LYS A 134 -5.21 -8.28 11.02
C LYS A 134 -5.17 -9.77 10.66
N LYS A 135 -6.31 -10.45 10.56
CA LYS A 135 -6.36 -11.84 10.10
C LYS A 135 -6.27 -11.96 8.59
N ASN A 136 -6.72 -10.93 7.87
CA ASN A 136 -6.97 -10.97 6.43
C ASN A 136 -5.85 -10.33 5.61
N ILE A 137 -5.27 -9.22 6.08
CA ILE A 137 -4.27 -8.45 5.34
C ILE A 137 -3.15 -7.92 6.25
N GLU A 138 -1.89 -8.08 5.85
CA GLU A 138 -0.75 -7.70 6.68
C GLU A 138 -0.66 -6.18 6.95
N GLY A 139 -1.16 -5.32 6.05
CA GLY A 139 -1.16 -3.86 6.26
C GLY A 139 -1.92 -3.41 7.50
N ALA A 140 -2.91 -4.18 7.95
CA ALA A 140 -3.63 -3.89 9.19
C ALA A 140 -2.75 -3.97 10.44
N ASN A 141 -1.58 -4.64 10.38
CA ASN A 141 -0.62 -4.65 11.49
C ASN A 141 0.06 -3.30 11.70
N HIS A 142 0.10 -2.45 10.67
CA HIS A 142 0.66 -1.11 10.74
C HIS A 142 -0.37 -0.04 11.12
N CYS A 143 -1.61 -0.43 11.40
CA CYS A 143 -2.69 0.49 11.76
C CYS A 143 -3.03 1.55 10.70
N PHE A 144 -2.87 1.21 9.40
CA PHE A 144 -3.27 2.07 8.28
C PHE A 144 -4.41 1.47 7.46
N ALA A 145 -5.32 2.34 7.02
CA ALA A 145 -6.36 2.06 6.04
C ALA A 145 -6.33 3.10 4.92
N LEU A 146 -6.90 2.74 3.78
CA LEU A 146 -7.08 3.64 2.64
C LEU A 146 -8.55 4.08 2.58
N VAL A 147 -8.81 5.35 2.31
CA VAL A 147 -10.17 5.91 2.32
C VAL A 147 -10.43 6.66 1.01
N ALA A 148 -11.53 6.29 0.35
CA ALA A 148 -12.09 6.99 -0.79
C ALA A 148 -13.36 7.72 -0.37
N ASP A 149 -13.20 8.99 -0.05
CA ASP A 149 -14.29 9.92 0.24
C ASP A 149 -14.82 10.59 -1.05
N GLU A 150 -15.77 11.52 -0.89
CA GLU A 150 -16.35 12.24 -2.02
C GLU A 150 -15.29 13.00 -2.84
N ALA A 151 -14.30 13.61 -2.19
CA ALA A 151 -13.26 14.35 -2.87
C ALA A 151 -12.38 13.43 -3.73
N VAL A 152 -11.97 12.29 -3.17
CA VAL A 152 -11.21 11.26 -3.89
C VAL A 152 -11.97 10.75 -5.12
N LEU A 153 -13.25 10.41 -4.98
CA LEU A 153 -14.01 9.88 -6.13
C LEU A 153 -14.28 10.95 -7.20
N LYS A 154 -14.44 12.23 -6.81
CA LYS A 154 -14.49 13.36 -7.75
C LYS A 154 -13.16 13.61 -8.45
N ASP A 155 -12.03 13.37 -7.79
CA ASP A 155 -10.71 13.43 -8.42
C ASP A 155 -10.54 12.33 -9.47
N VAL A 156 -10.93 11.10 -9.14
CA VAL A 156 -10.89 9.97 -10.09
C VAL A 156 -11.79 10.25 -11.29
N ALA A 157 -12.97 10.86 -11.08
CA ALA A 157 -13.85 11.30 -12.18
C ALA A 157 -13.16 12.30 -13.14
N ARG A 158 -12.19 13.08 -12.64
CA ARG A 158 -11.38 14.03 -13.42
C ARG A 158 -10.09 13.41 -13.97
N GLY A 159 -9.87 12.11 -13.76
CA GLY A 159 -8.64 11.42 -14.16
C GLY A 159 -7.46 11.64 -13.21
N VAL A 160 -7.69 12.19 -12.01
CA VAL A 160 -6.68 12.37 -10.97
C VAL A 160 -6.79 11.22 -9.98
N PHE A 161 -5.86 10.27 -10.05
CA PHE A 161 -5.88 9.08 -9.21
C PHE A 161 -5.14 9.29 -7.88
N VAL A 162 -5.93 9.55 -6.83
CA VAL A 162 -5.46 9.78 -5.47
C VAL A 162 -6.22 8.91 -4.48
N ILE A 163 -5.69 8.78 -3.29
CA ILE A 163 -6.32 8.10 -2.15
C ILE A 163 -5.88 8.77 -0.85
N LYS A 164 -6.69 8.67 0.22
CA LYS A 164 -6.27 9.10 1.55
C LYS A 164 -5.75 7.90 2.34
N ALA A 165 -4.52 7.96 2.82
CA ALA A 165 -3.96 7.00 3.75
C ALA A 165 -4.17 7.52 5.17
N VAL A 166 -4.94 6.77 5.95
CA VAL A 166 -5.38 7.13 7.30
C VAL A 166 -4.75 6.13 8.26
N GLY A 167 -3.82 6.60 9.09
CA GLY A 167 -3.44 5.83 10.29
C GLY A 167 -4.64 5.79 11.23
N TYR A 168 -4.80 4.85 12.14
CA TYR A 168 -5.92 4.91 13.11
C TYR A 168 -5.51 4.72 14.57
N ASP A 169 -4.22 4.49 14.81
CA ASP A 169 -3.59 4.54 16.13
C ASP A 169 -2.82 5.84 16.41
N TRP A 170 -2.98 6.87 15.56
CA TRP A 170 -2.29 8.15 15.72
C TRP A 170 -2.73 8.90 16.99
N ASP A 171 -1.78 9.61 17.61
CA ASP A 171 -2.04 10.49 18.73
C ASP A 171 -2.22 11.94 18.21
N GLU A 172 -3.39 12.54 18.38
CA GLU A 172 -3.67 13.91 17.92
C GLU A 172 -2.69 14.93 18.51
N ASP A 173 -2.15 14.66 19.70
CA ASP A 173 -1.20 15.54 20.38
C ASP A 173 0.23 15.46 19.79
N ARG A 174 0.56 14.41 19.02
CA ARG A 174 1.93 14.12 18.54
C ARG A 174 2.08 14.00 17.03
N ALA A 175 1.01 13.57 16.34
CA ALA A 175 1.06 13.06 14.96
C ALA A 175 0.42 14.01 13.93
N GLY A 176 0.03 15.22 14.33
CA GLY A 176 -0.77 16.11 13.49
C GLY A 176 -2.14 15.49 13.19
N GLN A 177 -2.59 15.56 11.93
CA GLN A 177 -3.95 15.12 11.57
C GLN A 177 -4.10 13.59 11.36
N GLY A 178 -3.02 12.82 11.37
CA GLY A 178 -3.06 11.35 11.27
C GLY A 178 -3.40 10.73 9.91
N TRP A 179 -3.56 11.55 8.88
CA TRP A 179 -3.78 11.09 7.51
C TRP A 179 -3.05 11.97 6.48
N VAL A 180 -2.79 11.38 5.32
CA VAL A 180 -2.18 12.04 4.16
C VAL A 180 -2.91 11.66 2.87
N ARG A 181 -2.92 12.57 1.90
CA ARG A 181 -3.34 12.27 0.52
C ARG A 181 -2.13 11.72 -0.24
N MET A 182 -2.33 10.71 -1.08
CA MET A 182 -1.26 10.07 -1.86
C MET A 182 -1.74 9.81 -3.29
N LEU A 183 -0.81 9.73 -4.25
CA LEU A 183 -1.13 9.15 -5.55
C LEU A 183 -1.32 7.64 -5.37
N THR A 184 -2.22 7.07 -6.15
CA THR A 184 -2.46 5.61 -6.13
C THR A 184 -1.24 4.80 -6.61
N GLY A 185 -0.31 5.44 -7.33
CA GLY A 185 1.00 4.87 -7.69
C GLY A 185 1.96 4.68 -6.51
N ASP A 186 1.75 5.40 -5.41
CA ASP A 186 2.66 5.41 -4.26
C ASP A 186 2.27 4.40 -3.16
N ILE A 187 1.32 3.49 -3.43
CA ILE A 187 0.88 2.46 -2.46
C ILE A 187 2.04 1.53 -2.07
N LEU A 188 2.91 1.19 -3.02
CA LEU A 188 4.11 0.41 -2.71
C LEU A 188 5.08 1.21 -1.84
N SER A 189 5.25 2.51 -2.11
CA SER A 189 6.08 3.40 -1.29
C SER A 189 5.53 3.57 0.13
N LEU A 190 4.21 3.64 0.31
CA LEU A 190 3.57 3.57 1.64
C LEU A 190 3.94 2.27 2.36
N TRP A 191 3.77 1.13 1.70
CA TRP A 191 4.08 -0.18 2.26
C TRP A 191 5.56 -0.30 2.69
N GLU A 192 6.49 0.13 1.82
CA GLU A 192 7.92 0.13 2.12
C GLU A 192 8.27 1.09 3.25
N SER A 193 7.62 2.25 3.31
CA SER A 193 7.78 3.23 4.39
C SER A 193 7.39 2.66 5.74
N LEU A 194 6.23 1.98 5.81
CA LEU A 194 5.74 1.36 7.05
C LEU A 194 6.67 0.23 7.53
N LEU A 195 7.16 -0.60 6.61
CA LEU A 195 8.12 -1.65 6.93
C LEU A 195 9.47 -1.09 7.40
N LEU A 196 9.95 -0.01 6.78
CA LEU A 196 11.18 0.63 7.18
C LEU A 196 11.04 1.23 8.59
N CYS A 197 10.00 2.03 8.82
CA CYS A 197 9.72 2.62 10.13
C CYS A 197 9.59 1.58 11.24
N ASP A 198 8.89 0.46 10.99
CA ASP A 198 8.83 -0.67 11.95
C ASP A 198 10.23 -1.26 12.21
N TYR A 199 11.05 -1.43 11.17
CA TYR A 199 12.40 -1.96 11.30
C TYR A 199 13.35 -1.04 12.08
N ILE A 200 13.26 0.28 11.90
CA ILE A 200 14.13 1.26 12.57
C ILE A 200 13.50 1.88 13.83
N CYS A 201 12.34 1.40 14.27
CA CYS A 201 11.57 1.96 15.39
C CYS A 201 11.31 3.47 15.26
N HIS A 202 10.99 3.92 14.04
CA HIS A 202 10.79 5.34 13.73
C HIS A 202 9.31 5.67 13.56
N ASP A 203 8.92 6.86 13.98
CA ASP A 203 7.53 7.29 13.94
C ASP A 203 7.15 7.79 12.54
N ILE A 204 6.32 7.00 11.84
CA ILE A 204 5.83 7.34 10.50
C ILE A 204 5.00 8.63 10.50
N TYR A 205 4.30 8.93 11.59
CA TYR A 205 3.46 10.10 11.70
C TYR A 205 4.27 11.39 11.73
N ALA A 206 5.43 11.37 12.38
CA ALA A 206 6.34 12.51 12.39
C ALA A 206 6.89 12.83 10.99
N GLU A 207 7.11 11.80 10.16
CA GLU A 207 7.56 11.97 8.77
C GLU A 207 6.43 12.50 7.88
N MET A 208 5.24 11.92 7.96
CA MET A 208 4.05 12.43 7.29
C MET A 208 3.78 13.89 7.65
N HIS A 209 3.86 14.22 8.94
CA HIS A 209 3.66 15.59 9.39
C HIS A 209 4.72 16.52 8.79
N ARG A 210 6.00 16.18 8.83
CA ARG A 210 7.08 17.03 8.31
C ARG A 210 6.96 17.31 6.81
N GLU A 211 6.61 16.29 6.03
CA GLU A 211 6.53 16.38 4.57
C GLU A 211 5.32 17.22 4.12
N VAL A 212 4.21 17.19 4.87
CA VAL A 212 2.97 17.90 4.50
C VAL A 212 2.72 19.16 5.35
N SER A 213 3.52 19.42 6.39
CA SER A 213 3.43 20.62 7.24
C SER A 213 3.82 21.87 6.45
N GLY A 214 2.84 22.50 5.81
CA GLY A 214 3.02 23.68 4.97
C GLY A 214 2.14 23.70 3.72
N GLY A 215 1.54 22.55 3.40
CA GLY A 215 0.68 22.33 2.26
C GLY A 215 -0.82 22.39 2.54
N ASP A 216 -1.62 22.38 1.48
CA ASP A 216 -3.06 22.13 1.51
C ASP A 216 -3.28 20.61 1.47
N LEU A 217 -3.71 20.02 2.58
CA LEU A 217 -3.81 18.56 2.77
C LEU A 217 -4.79 17.87 1.82
N ASP A 218 -5.76 18.60 1.28
CA ASP A 218 -6.68 18.09 0.27
C ASP A 218 -6.10 18.20 -1.15
N LYS A 219 -4.98 18.94 -1.34
CA LYS A 219 -4.31 19.13 -2.64
C LYS A 219 -2.95 18.46 -2.73
N ASP A 220 -2.16 18.53 -1.69
CA ASP A 220 -0.78 18.06 -1.68
C ASP A 220 -0.73 16.55 -1.43
N THR A 221 0.16 15.89 -2.15
CA THR A 221 0.32 14.44 -2.09
C THR A 221 1.64 14.09 -1.41
N TRP A 222 1.59 13.07 -0.55
CA TRP A 222 2.77 12.50 0.08
C TRP A 222 3.28 11.34 -0.78
N PRO A 223 4.53 11.39 -1.31
CA PRO A 223 5.09 10.36 -2.17
C PRO A 223 5.64 9.15 -1.39
N GLY A 224 5.61 9.19 -0.05
CA GLY A 224 6.32 8.26 0.83
C GLY A 224 7.53 8.90 1.49
N LEU A 225 8.33 8.11 2.23
CA LEU A 225 9.54 8.63 2.86
C LEU A 225 10.57 9.08 1.81
N SER A 226 11.16 10.26 1.99
CA SER A 226 12.19 10.82 1.10
C SER A 226 13.48 9.98 0.97
N CYS A 227 13.69 9.00 1.84
CA CYS A 227 14.79 8.03 1.74
C CYS A 227 14.44 6.79 0.88
N ILE A 228 13.19 6.68 0.43
CA ILE A 228 12.69 5.66 -0.48
C ILE A 228 12.51 6.33 -1.85
N GLU A 229 12.97 5.67 -2.90
CA GLU A 229 12.81 6.19 -4.26
C GLU A 229 11.30 6.21 -4.60
N PRO A 230 10.73 7.36 -5.01
CA PRO A 230 9.31 7.45 -5.29
C PRO A 230 8.97 6.57 -6.49
N LEU A 231 8.00 5.67 -6.33
CA LEU A 231 7.62 4.69 -7.35
C LEU A 231 6.38 5.11 -8.15
N GLY A 232 5.75 6.25 -7.82
CA GLY A 232 4.63 6.83 -8.56
C GLY A 232 4.94 7.03 -10.04
N ASP A 233 6.16 7.46 -10.38
CA ASP A 233 6.61 7.65 -11.76
C ASP A 233 6.71 6.34 -12.56
N CYS A 234 6.77 5.18 -11.89
CA CYS A 234 6.84 3.87 -12.53
C CYS A 234 5.45 3.30 -12.88
N SER A 235 4.38 3.99 -12.48
CA SER A 235 3.03 3.45 -12.51
C SER A 235 1.96 4.53 -12.72
N GLU A 236 2.20 5.50 -13.59
CA GLU A 236 1.24 6.58 -13.80
C GLU A 236 -0.02 6.09 -14.54
N ALA A 237 -1.19 6.29 -13.92
CA ALA A 237 -2.49 6.11 -14.57
C ALA A 237 -2.87 7.42 -15.27
N ARG A 238 -3.03 7.40 -16.60
CA ARG A 238 -3.51 8.56 -17.38
C ARG A 238 -4.76 8.21 -18.18
N THR A 239 -5.69 9.16 -18.25
CA THR A 239 -6.72 9.19 -19.30
C THR A 239 -6.07 9.59 -20.64
N ALA A 240 -6.64 9.15 -21.77
CA ALA A 240 -5.99 9.25 -23.07
C ALA A 240 -5.70 10.70 -23.50
N ASP A 241 -4.42 11.09 -23.56
CA ASP A 241 -3.94 12.28 -24.28
C ASP A 241 -3.10 11.83 -25.49
N PRO A 242 -3.52 12.13 -26.74
CA PRO A 242 -2.87 11.64 -27.96
C PRO A 242 -1.50 12.29 -28.28
N THR A 243 -0.96 13.18 -27.44
CA THR A 243 0.21 13.99 -27.80
C THR A 243 1.49 13.76 -26.98
N GLY A 244 1.49 12.83 -26.01
CA GLY A 244 2.67 12.58 -25.16
C GLY A 244 3.57 11.45 -25.63
N THR A 245 4.80 11.74 -26.08
CA THR A 245 5.86 10.72 -26.17
C THR A 245 6.28 10.24 -24.78
N ALA A 246 5.96 8.99 -24.44
CA ALA A 246 6.30 8.38 -23.17
C ALA A 246 7.72 7.80 -23.17
N ARG A 247 8.52 8.15 -22.15
CA ARG A 247 9.77 7.45 -21.77
C ARG A 247 9.53 6.36 -20.71
N ILE A 248 8.29 6.10 -20.32
CA ILE A 248 7.87 5.43 -19.07
C ILE A 248 6.78 4.39 -19.36
N THR A 249 6.69 3.32 -18.55
CA THR A 249 5.62 2.30 -18.59
C THR A 249 4.29 2.91 -18.15
N GLN A 250 3.56 3.48 -19.11
CA GLN A 250 2.21 4.00 -18.93
C GLN A 250 1.20 2.89 -19.19
N PHE A 251 0.13 2.82 -18.40
CA PHE A 251 -0.98 1.93 -18.70
C PHE A 251 -2.29 2.71 -18.77
N ARG A 252 -3.11 2.28 -19.71
CA ARG A 252 -4.37 2.91 -20.07
C ARG A 252 -5.46 2.39 -19.15
N ILE A 253 -6.27 3.29 -18.60
CA ILE A 253 -7.55 2.94 -17.99
C ILE A 253 -8.63 3.48 -18.92
N ASP A 254 -9.36 2.56 -19.55
CA ASP A 254 -10.50 2.88 -20.40
C ASP A 254 -11.78 2.79 -19.56
N TYR A 255 -12.45 3.92 -19.38
CA TYR A 255 -13.80 4.00 -18.82
C TYR A 255 -14.62 5.06 -19.55
#